data_AF-A0A953EDQ4-F1
#
_entry.id   AF-A0A953EDQ4-F1
#
_cell.length_a   1.000
_cell.length_b   1.000
_cell.length_c   1.000
_cell.angle_alpha   90.00
_cell.angle_beta   90.00
_cell.angle_gamma   90.00
#
_symmetry.space_group_name_H-M   'P 1'
#
loop_
_entity.id
_entity.type
_entity.pdbx_description
1 polymer ?
#
loop_
_entity_poly.entity_id
_entity_poly.type
_entity_poly.pdbx_seq_one_letter_code
_entity_poly.pdbx_strand_id
1 'polypeptide(L)'
;MVEPTEILARHARALERRRPFEPIWQACYDHVLPSPSGGPALFDATAADAAEQLAASLLAELTPPWSRWFGLAPTRPVEDTPQGRAVAEALEDAAATLQGHFDRSNFAIEMHQAFLDLVVTGTGLLLVEEAPLGEASAFRFTAVPLRSAVLEEGPTGRLDTVFRQARLSAAEIRHRYPSAELPPDLARAATRDDPAPLPVLEAVWPDRSGIRYAALLTAEPDRPV
;
A
#
# COMPACT_ATOMS: atom_id res chain seq x y z
N MET A 1 -22.78 2.42 -10.28
CA MET A 1 -21.97 2.53 -9.05
C MET A 1 -22.14 1.19 -8.34
N VAL A 2 -21.06 0.56 -7.87
CA VAL A 2 -21.20 -0.69 -7.09
C VAL A 2 -21.75 -0.30 -5.72
N GLU A 3 -22.80 -0.99 -5.27
CA GLU A 3 -23.42 -0.68 -3.97
C GLU A 3 -22.45 -1.03 -2.82
N PRO A 4 -22.37 -0.21 -1.75
CA PRO A 4 -21.49 -0.49 -0.61
C PRO A 4 -21.65 -1.90 -0.01
N THR A 5 -22.88 -2.42 -0.02
CA THR A 5 -23.20 -3.78 0.46
C THR A 5 -22.52 -4.88 -0.36
N GLU A 6 -22.35 -4.67 -1.67
CA GLU A 6 -21.66 -5.62 -2.55
C GLU A 6 -20.15 -5.65 -2.27
N ILE A 7 -19.54 -4.48 -2.04
CA ILE A 7 -18.12 -4.35 -1.66
C ILE A 7 -17.87 -5.06 -0.33
N LEU A 8 -18.71 -4.83 0.67
CA LEU A 8 -18.61 -5.49 1.98
C LEU A 8 -18.77 -7.01 1.88
N ALA A 9 -19.74 -7.49 1.09
CA ALA A 9 -19.94 -8.92 0.87
C ALA A 9 -18.74 -9.55 0.13
N ARG A 10 -18.14 -8.84 -0.83
CA ARG A 10 -16.94 -9.28 -1.55
C ARG A 10 -15.72 -9.35 -0.63
N HIS A 11 -15.50 -8.31 0.17
CA HIS A 11 -14.46 -8.28 1.20
C HIS A 11 -14.61 -9.44 2.20
N ALA A 12 -15.82 -9.71 2.70
CA ALA A 12 -16.06 -10.82 3.63
C ALA A 12 -15.69 -12.18 3.02
N ARG A 13 -16.07 -12.44 1.76
CA ARG A 13 -15.68 -13.68 1.05
C ARG A 13 -14.16 -13.78 0.86
N ALA A 14 -13.50 -12.67 0.55
CA ALA A 14 -12.05 -12.64 0.42
C ALA A 14 -11.35 -12.88 1.77
N LEU A 15 -11.90 -12.32 2.85
CA LEU A 15 -11.39 -12.53 4.21
C LEU A 15 -11.47 -14.00 4.62
N GLU A 16 -12.57 -14.70 4.34
CA GLU A 16 -12.68 -16.14 4.61
C GLU A 16 -11.62 -16.97 3.88
N ARG A 17 -11.23 -16.57 2.66
CA ARG A 17 -10.13 -17.24 1.93
C ARG A 17 -8.75 -16.91 2.51
N ARG A 18 -8.59 -15.74 3.11
CA ARG A 18 -7.35 -15.30 3.77
C ARG A 18 -7.13 -16.01 5.11
N ARG A 19 -8.20 -16.23 5.89
CA ARG A 19 -8.16 -16.75 7.26
C ARG A 19 -7.23 -17.96 7.48
N PRO A 20 -7.19 -18.97 6.60
CA PRO A 20 -6.28 -20.12 6.77
C PRO A 20 -4.79 -19.76 6.80
N PHE A 21 -4.38 -18.63 6.22
CA PHE A 21 -2.99 -18.18 6.18
C PHE A 21 -2.57 -17.38 7.43
N GLU A 22 -3.53 -16.81 8.17
CA GLU A 22 -3.24 -15.94 9.32
C GLU A 22 -2.41 -16.63 10.42
N PRO A 23 -2.67 -17.90 10.81
CA PRO A 23 -1.83 -18.59 11.78
C PRO A 23 -0.39 -18.81 11.29
N ILE A 24 -0.20 -19.01 9.97
CA ILE A 24 1.13 -19.18 9.37
C ILE A 24 1.88 -17.86 9.43
N TRP A 25 1.24 -16.76 9.05
CA TRP A 25 1.84 -15.42 9.14
C TRP A 25 2.19 -15.05 10.58
N GLN A 26 1.31 -15.34 11.54
CA GLN A 26 1.59 -15.10 12.95
C GLN A 26 2.81 -15.90 13.42
N ALA A 27 2.91 -17.18 13.05
CA ALA A 27 4.06 -18.01 13.39
C ALA A 27 5.37 -17.46 12.77
N CYS A 28 5.32 -16.96 11.52
CA CYS A 28 6.46 -16.29 10.89
C CYS A 28 6.87 -15.03 11.65
N TYR A 29 5.91 -14.16 12.01
CA TYR A 29 6.18 -12.96 12.78
C TYR A 29 6.74 -13.28 14.17
N ASP A 30 6.18 -14.25 14.89
CA ASP A 30 6.66 -14.65 16.20
C ASP A 30 8.08 -15.24 16.17
N HIS A 31 8.49 -15.78 15.03
CA HIS A 31 9.83 -16.36 14.84
C HIS A 31 10.89 -15.31 14.46
N VAL A 32 10.49 -14.24 13.78
CA VAL A 32 11.41 -13.21 13.25
C VAL A 32 11.42 -11.96 14.12
N LEU A 33 10.28 -11.59 14.70
CA LEU A 33 10.10 -10.35 15.44
C LEU A 33 9.89 -10.61 16.93
N PRO A 34 10.47 -9.77 17.81
CA PRO A 34 10.16 -9.84 19.23
C PRO A 34 8.69 -9.49 19.46
N SER A 35 8.05 -10.20 20.41
CA SER A 35 6.65 -9.94 20.75
C SER A 35 6.46 -8.50 21.26
N PRO A 36 5.58 -7.69 20.65
CA PRO A 36 5.27 -6.33 21.11
C PRO A 36 4.68 -6.30 22.52
N SER A 37 4.11 -7.42 22.96
CA SER A 37 3.44 -7.58 24.26
C SER A 37 4.39 -7.95 25.40
N GLY A 38 5.71 -7.96 25.16
CA GLY A 38 6.69 -8.37 26.16
C GLY A 38 6.73 -9.89 26.38
N GLY A 39 6.42 -10.68 25.34
CA GLY A 39 6.59 -12.13 25.35
C GLY A 39 8.06 -12.56 25.51
N PRO A 40 8.33 -13.87 25.61
CA PRO A 40 9.71 -14.36 25.75
C PRO A 40 10.58 -13.80 24.63
N ALA A 41 11.76 -13.30 25.00
CA ALA A 41 12.73 -12.79 24.04
C ALA A 41 13.04 -13.86 22.99
N LEU A 42 13.30 -13.43 21.75
CA LEU A 42 13.84 -14.32 20.72
C LEU A 42 15.13 -14.95 21.28
N PHE A 43 15.13 -16.28 21.40
CA PHE A 43 16.30 -17.01 21.88
C PHE A 43 17.45 -17.02 20.87
N ASP A 44 17.10 -16.93 19.58
CA ASP A 44 18.03 -16.94 18.44
C ASP A 44 17.66 -15.79 17.48
N ALA A 45 18.65 -14.98 17.11
CA ALA A 45 18.50 -13.85 16.21
C ALA A 45 18.69 -14.21 14.73
N THR A 46 19.10 -15.45 14.42
CA THR A 46 19.43 -15.89 13.05
C THR A 46 18.32 -15.59 12.04
N ALA A 47 17.06 -15.82 12.39
CA ALA A 47 15.92 -15.55 11.51
C ALA A 47 15.69 -14.05 11.29
N ALA A 48 15.79 -13.24 12.35
CA ALA A 48 15.68 -11.77 12.29
C ALA A 48 16.79 -11.17 11.41
N ASP A 49 18.04 -11.57 11.66
CA ASP A 49 19.21 -11.10 10.93
C ASP A 49 19.14 -11.50 9.44
N ALA A 50 18.74 -12.74 9.15
CA ALA A 50 18.58 -13.20 7.77
C ALA A 50 17.46 -12.47 7.03
N ALA A 51 16.33 -12.17 7.70
CA ALA A 51 15.24 -11.41 7.10
C ALA A 51 15.67 -9.98 6.77
N GLU A 52 16.35 -9.30 7.70
CA GLU A 52 16.88 -7.95 7.50
C GLU A 52 17.91 -7.91 6.37
N GLN A 53 18.86 -8.85 6.35
CA GLN A 53 19.88 -8.94 5.30
C GLN A 53 19.26 -9.18 3.92
N LEU A 54 18.26 -10.06 3.82
CA LEU A 54 17.60 -10.34 2.55
C LEU A 54 16.78 -9.13 2.08
N ALA A 55 16.04 -8.46 2.97
CA ALA A 55 15.29 -7.25 2.63
C ALA A 55 16.22 -6.11 2.16
N ALA A 56 17.35 -5.90 2.87
CA ALA A 56 18.36 -4.93 2.47
C ALA A 56 18.99 -5.28 1.11
N SER A 57 19.22 -6.57 0.84
CA SER A 57 19.72 -7.04 -0.46
C SER A 57 18.70 -6.80 -1.58
N LEU A 58 17.41 -7.05 -1.34
CA LEU A 58 16.35 -6.75 -2.30
C LEU A 58 16.29 -5.25 -2.61
N LEU A 59 16.38 -4.39 -1.59
CA LEU A 59 16.43 -2.94 -1.78
C LEU A 59 17.65 -2.53 -2.62
N ALA A 60 18.83 -3.06 -2.31
CA ALA A 60 20.08 -2.73 -3.01
C ALA A 60 20.09 -3.20 -4.47
N GLU A 61 19.51 -4.36 -4.77
CA GLU A 61 19.56 -4.98 -6.11
C GLU A 61 18.39 -4.57 -7.01
N LEU A 62 17.20 -4.28 -6.44
CA LEU A 62 16.00 -3.97 -7.21
C LEU A 62 15.71 -2.47 -7.28
N THR A 63 15.88 -1.76 -6.16
CA THR A 63 15.52 -0.34 -6.06
C THR A 63 16.55 0.47 -5.26
N PRO A 64 17.85 0.42 -5.63
CA PRO A 64 18.91 1.10 -4.90
C PRO A 64 18.67 2.61 -4.82
N PRO A 65 18.71 3.23 -3.62
CA PRO A 65 18.53 4.68 -3.48
C PRO A 65 19.71 5.51 -3.99
N TRP A 66 20.83 4.88 -4.39
CA TRP A 66 22.05 5.53 -4.86
C TRP A 66 22.30 5.39 -6.37
N SER A 67 21.41 4.72 -7.10
CA SER A 67 21.54 4.58 -8.55
C SER A 67 20.17 4.54 -9.22
N ARG A 68 20.15 4.82 -10.53
CA ARG A 68 18.93 4.66 -11.32
C ARG A 68 18.64 3.17 -11.51
N TRP A 69 17.39 2.78 -11.26
CA TRP A 69 16.94 1.38 -11.32
C TRP A 69 15.75 1.16 -12.27
N PHE A 70 15.26 2.20 -12.94
CA PHE A 70 14.28 2.09 -14.01
C PHE A 70 14.54 3.11 -15.13
N GLY A 71 13.89 2.89 -16.28
CA GLY A 71 13.92 3.82 -17.41
C GLY A 71 12.63 3.73 -18.22
N LEU A 72 12.32 4.78 -18.98
CA LEU A 72 11.19 4.81 -19.89
C LEU A 72 11.69 4.64 -21.33
N ALA A 73 11.04 3.74 -22.06
CA ALA A 73 11.39 3.44 -23.44
C ALA A 73 10.13 3.46 -24.31
N PRO A 74 10.26 3.87 -25.59
CA PRO A 74 9.14 3.80 -26.51
C PRO A 74 8.77 2.33 -26.78
N THR A 75 7.47 2.04 -26.85
CA THR A 75 6.98 0.67 -27.11
C THR A 75 7.40 0.13 -28.48
N ARG A 76 7.65 1.03 -29.44
CA ARG A 76 8.17 0.68 -30.77
C ARG A 76 9.52 1.39 -30.97
N PRO A 77 10.45 0.78 -31.72
CA PRO A 77 11.68 1.43 -32.10
C PRO A 77 11.37 2.77 -32.78
N VAL A 78 12.11 3.79 -32.38
CA VAL A 78 12.00 5.12 -32.96
C VAL A 78 13.18 5.29 -33.91
N GLU A 79 12.91 5.77 -35.13
CA GLU A 79 13.97 6.01 -36.12
C GLU A 79 14.93 7.11 -35.64
N ASP A 80 16.19 7.06 -36.08
CA ASP A 80 17.20 8.08 -35.76
C ASP A 80 17.01 9.38 -36.58
N THR A 81 15.81 9.94 -36.46
CA THR A 81 15.37 11.22 -37.02
C THR A 81 15.40 12.29 -35.93
N PRO A 82 15.39 13.60 -36.28
CA PRO A 82 15.27 14.67 -35.29
C PRO A 82 14.06 14.50 -34.35
N GLN A 83 12.93 14.09 -34.91
CA GLN A 83 11.71 13.79 -34.15
C GLN A 83 11.92 12.60 -33.22
N GLY A 84 12.62 11.58 -33.69
CA GLY A 84 12.89 10.39 -32.90
C GLY A 84 13.78 10.64 -31.69
N ARG A 85 14.83 11.45 -31.88
CA ARG A 85 15.70 11.91 -30.78
C ARG A 85 14.93 12.75 -29.76
N ALA A 86 14.06 13.64 -30.21
CA ALA A 86 13.21 14.44 -29.31
C ALA A 86 12.28 13.58 -28.44
N VAL A 87 11.74 12.47 -28.97
CA VAL A 87 10.95 11.52 -28.18
C VAL A 87 11.80 10.82 -27.13
N ALA A 88 13.02 10.38 -27.49
CA ALA A 88 13.92 9.74 -26.54
C ALA A 88 14.34 10.68 -25.41
N GLU A 89 14.68 11.93 -25.73
CA GLU A 89 15.00 12.98 -24.74
C GLU A 89 13.81 13.23 -23.79
N ALA A 90 12.59 13.34 -24.31
CA ALA A 90 11.40 13.54 -23.48
C ALA A 90 11.13 12.38 -22.51
N LEU A 91 11.38 11.13 -22.92
CA LEU A 91 11.23 9.96 -22.06
C LEU A 91 12.33 9.90 -20.98
N GLU A 92 13.54 10.31 -21.34
CA GLU A 92 14.67 10.41 -20.41
C GLU A 92 14.44 11.49 -19.35
N ASP A 93 13.94 12.66 -19.75
CA ASP A 93 13.54 13.75 -18.85
C ASP A 93 12.41 13.29 -17.91
N ALA A 94 11.41 12.57 -18.43
CA ALA A 94 10.33 12.02 -17.61
C ALA A 94 10.83 10.96 -16.61
N ALA A 95 11.74 10.08 -17.03
CA ALA A 95 12.36 9.08 -16.16
C ALA A 95 13.21 9.74 -15.06
N ALA A 96 14.03 10.74 -15.41
CA ALA A 96 14.81 11.53 -14.45
C ALA A 96 13.91 12.27 -13.45
N THR A 97 12.80 12.84 -13.94
CA THR A 97 11.80 13.51 -13.09
C THR A 97 11.18 12.55 -12.08
N LEU A 98 10.73 11.38 -12.55
CA LEU A 98 10.16 10.34 -11.68
C LEU A 98 11.20 9.82 -10.67
N GLN A 99 12.43 9.53 -11.11
CA GLN A 99 13.52 9.08 -10.24
C GLN A 99 13.77 10.12 -9.14
N GLY A 100 13.88 11.39 -9.52
CA GLY A 100 14.06 12.47 -8.55
C GLY A 100 12.91 12.58 -7.54
N HIS A 101 11.68 12.18 -7.91
CA HIS A 101 10.56 12.09 -6.96
C HIS A 101 10.68 10.90 -6.00
N PHE A 102 11.14 9.73 -6.46
CA PHE A 102 11.43 8.61 -5.57
C PHE A 102 12.54 8.98 -4.57
N ASP A 103 13.63 9.57 -5.05
CA ASP A 103 14.82 9.92 -4.24
C ASP A 103 14.50 10.93 -3.13
N ARG A 104 13.58 11.86 -3.38
CA ARG A 104 13.16 12.91 -2.42
C ARG A 104 11.98 12.50 -1.53
N SER A 105 11.39 11.32 -1.74
CA SER A 105 10.25 10.81 -0.97
C SER A 105 10.71 9.88 0.17
N ASN A 106 9.75 9.33 0.92
CA ASN A 106 9.99 8.26 1.88
C ASN A 106 10.12 6.86 1.24
N PHE A 107 10.21 6.74 -0.10
CA PHE A 107 10.18 5.47 -0.83
C PHE A 107 11.16 4.43 -0.29
N ALA A 108 12.45 4.76 -0.12
CA ALA A 108 13.46 3.77 0.27
C ALA A 108 13.15 3.13 1.64
N ILE A 109 12.60 3.92 2.57
CA ILE A 109 12.23 3.45 3.91
C ILE A 109 11.03 2.51 3.81
N GLU A 110 9.96 2.94 3.13
CA GLU A 110 8.73 2.16 3.01
C GLU A 110 8.91 0.91 2.15
N MET A 111 9.72 0.99 1.10
CA MET A 111 10.04 -0.17 0.25
C MET A 111 10.84 -1.22 1.02
N HIS A 112 11.78 -0.81 1.87
CA HIS A 112 12.50 -1.73 2.76
C HIS A 112 11.55 -2.43 3.73
N GLN A 113 10.61 -1.68 4.34
CA GLN A 113 9.58 -2.27 5.21
C GLN A 113 8.65 -3.24 4.44
N ALA A 114 8.27 -2.91 3.21
CA ALA A 114 7.49 -3.82 2.36
C ALA A 114 8.29 -5.08 1.97
N PHE A 115 9.60 -4.96 1.75
CA PHE A 115 10.47 -6.13 1.53
C PHE A 115 10.64 -6.98 2.78
N LEU A 116 10.69 -6.39 3.98
CA LEU A 116 10.67 -7.16 5.22
C LEU A 116 9.39 -8.00 5.34
N ASP A 117 8.22 -7.40 5.12
CA ASP A 117 6.95 -8.14 5.10
C ASP A 117 6.96 -9.23 4.02
N LEU A 118 7.48 -8.94 2.83
CA LEU A 118 7.65 -9.92 1.75
C LEU A 118 8.51 -11.11 2.17
N VAL A 119 9.64 -10.87 2.82
CA VAL A 119 10.58 -11.93 3.25
C VAL A 119 9.97 -12.77 4.37
N VAL A 120 9.29 -12.14 5.33
CA VAL A 120 8.74 -12.83 6.50
C VAL A 120 7.47 -13.60 6.16
N THR A 121 6.57 -13.02 5.38
CA THR A 121 5.21 -13.56 5.15
C THR A 121 4.94 -13.99 3.72
N GLY A 122 5.87 -13.74 2.80
CA GLY A 122 5.72 -14.03 1.37
C GLY A 122 4.93 -12.98 0.61
N THR A 123 4.49 -11.88 1.22
CA THR A 123 3.75 -10.80 0.55
C THR A 123 4.12 -9.44 1.13
N GLY A 124 4.60 -8.54 0.26
CA GLY A 124 4.83 -7.13 0.59
C GLY A 124 3.80 -6.24 -0.10
N LEU A 125 3.31 -5.22 0.60
CA LEU A 125 2.33 -4.28 0.07
C LEU A 125 2.86 -2.86 0.22
N LEU A 126 2.87 -2.12 -0.88
CA LEU A 126 3.27 -0.71 -0.91
C LEU A 126 2.10 0.11 -1.45
N LEU A 127 1.57 1.00 -0.61
CA LEU A 127 0.61 2.01 -1.01
C LEU A 127 1.37 3.23 -1.53
N VAL A 128 0.94 3.75 -2.67
CA VAL A 128 1.47 4.98 -3.28
C VAL A 128 0.36 5.99 -3.36
N GLU A 129 0.60 7.18 -2.80
CA GLU A 129 -0.36 8.26 -2.74
C GLU A 129 0.25 9.57 -3.25
N GLU A 130 -0.61 10.49 -3.64
CA GLU A 130 -0.20 11.88 -3.85
C GLU A 130 0.20 12.50 -2.50
N ALA A 131 1.38 13.10 -2.46
CA ALA A 131 1.84 13.85 -1.30
C ALA A 131 1.15 15.23 -1.26
N PRO A 132 0.92 15.79 -0.06
CA PRO A 132 0.40 17.15 0.08
C PRO A 132 1.22 18.21 -0.70
N LEU A 133 0.54 19.26 -1.15
CA LEU A 133 1.21 20.39 -1.81
C LEU A 133 2.29 21.00 -0.91
N GLY A 134 3.47 21.23 -1.48
CA GLY A 134 4.63 21.80 -0.78
C GLY A 134 5.62 20.75 -0.26
N GLU A 135 5.30 19.47 -0.37
CA GLU A 135 6.23 18.38 -0.04
C GLU A 135 7.40 18.27 -1.03
N ALA A 136 8.50 17.67 -0.56
CA ALA A 136 9.70 17.48 -1.37
C ALA A 136 9.51 16.51 -2.54
N SER A 137 8.45 15.70 -2.54
CA SER A 137 8.05 14.82 -3.63
C SER A 137 6.54 14.92 -3.85
N ALA A 138 6.08 14.53 -5.04
CA ALA A 138 4.66 14.37 -5.35
C ALA A 138 4.10 13.03 -4.82
N PHE A 139 4.97 12.13 -4.33
CA PHE A 139 4.58 10.81 -3.86
C PHE A 139 4.82 10.65 -2.37
N ARG A 140 3.86 10.00 -1.71
CA ARG A 140 4.00 9.45 -0.37
C ARG A 140 3.78 7.94 -0.43
N PHE A 141 4.72 7.21 0.15
CA PHE A 141 4.66 5.76 0.21
C PHE A 141 4.23 5.31 1.60
N THR A 142 3.64 4.12 1.68
CA THR A 142 3.35 3.46 2.96
C THR A 142 3.44 1.94 2.78
N ALA A 143 4.32 1.29 3.52
CA ALA A 143 4.29 -0.15 3.68
C ALA A 143 3.01 -0.55 4.43
N VAL A 144 2.13 -1.27 3.76
CA VAL A 144 0.85 -1.68 4.34
C VAL A 144 1.05 -3.03 5.03
N PRO A 145 0.84 -3.12 6.35
CA PRO A 145 0.97 -4.40 7.04
C PRO A 145 0.02 -5.44 6.45
N LEU A 146 0.51 -6.65 6.14
CA LEU A 146 -0.31 -7.68 5.47
C LEU A 146 -1.63 -7.97 6.22
N ARG A 147 -1.60 -7.91 7.56
CA ARG A 147 -2.79 -8.11 8.41
C ARG A 147 -3.93 -7.12 8.14
N SER A 148 -3.62 -5.90 7.68
CA SER A 148 -4.63 -4.88 7.39
C SER A 148 -5.14 -4.94 5.95
N ALA A 149 -4.61 -5.85 5.12
CA ALA A 149 -5.04 -6.02 3.76
C ALA A 149 -5.65 -7.41 3.50
N VAL A 150 -6.52 -7.46 2.49
CA VAL A 150 -7.07 -8.70 1.94
C VAL A 150 -6.94 -8.61 0.42
N LEU A 151 -6.28 -9.60 -0.17
CA LEU A 151 -6.04 -9.67 -1.61
C LEU A 151 -7.03 -10.66 -2.22
N GLU A 152 -7.55 -10.32 -3.39
CA GLU A 152 -8.41 -11.21 -4.16
C GLU A 152 -7.92 -11.33 -5.60
N GLU A 153 -7.87 -12.58 -6.04
CA GLU A 153 -7.55 -12.97 -7.41
C GLU A 153 -8.79 -12.78 -8.29
N GLY A 154 -8.63 -12.04 -9.38
CA GLY A 154 -9.68 -11.86 -10.38
C GLY A 154 -9.77 -13.05 -11.34
N PRO A 155 -10.69 -13.00 -12.33
CA PRO A 155 -10.95 -14.10 -13.26
C PRO A 155 -9.74 -14.52 -14.11
N THR A 156 -8.73 -13.65 -14.23
CA THR A 156 -7.50 -13.90 -15.01
C THR A 156 -6.42 -14.65 -14.23
N GLY A 157 -6.67 -14.93 -12.95
CA GLY A 157 -5.70 -15.51 -12.04
C GLY A 157 -4.69 -14.52 -11.47
N ARG A 158 -4.91 -13.21 -11.67
CA ARG A 158 -4.05 -12.14 -11.15
C ARG A 158 -4.69 -11.53 -9.91
N LEU A 159 -3.86 -11.16 -8.94
CA LEU A 159 -4.27 -10.26 -7.87
C LEU A 159 -4.55 -8.89 -8.46
N ASP A 160 -5.83 -8.55 -8.60
CA ASP A 160 -6.28 -7.28 -9.16
C ASP A 160 -7.21 -6.52 -8.21
N THR A 161 -7.63 -7.17 -7.13
CA THR A 161 -8.51 -6.59 -6.12
C THR A 161 -7.83 -6.57 -4.77
N VAL A 162 -7.79 -5.39 -4.15
CA VAL A 162 -7.16 -5.16 -2.85
C VAL A 162 -8.15 -4.46 -1.94
N PHE A 163 -8.36 -5.03 -0.76
CA PHE A 163 -9.05 -4.38 0.34
C PHE A 163 -8.03 -3.99 1.39
N ARG A 164 -8.14 -2.79 1.95
CA ARG A 164 -7.29 -2.30 3.04
C ARG A 164 -8.16 -1.72 4.14
N GLN A 165 -7.95 -2.20 5.36
CA GLN A 165 -8.55 -1.64 6.56
C GLN A 165 -7.60 -0.59 7.15
N ALA A 166 -8.02 0.67 7.08
CA ALA A 166 -7.38 1.78 7.76
C ALA A 166 -8.14 2.11 9.05
N ARG A 167 -7.45 2.71 10.02
CA ARG A 167 -8.06 3.30 11.19
C ARG A 167 -7.74 4.77 11.19
N LEU A 168 -8.75 5.62 11.08
CA LEU A 168 -8.60 7.06 10.88
C LEU A 168 -9.49 7.82 11.87
N SER A 169 -9.00 8.91 12.43
CA SER A 169 -9.83 9.85 13.19
C SER A 169 -10.86 10.52 12.28
N ALA A 170 -11.89 11.10 12.88
CA ALA A 170 -12.90 11.83 12.09
C ALA A 170 -12.29 13.02 11.33
N ALA A 171 -11.26 13.67 11.89
CA ALA A 171 -10.50 14.73 11.24
C ALA A 171 -9.68 14.21 10.05
N GLU A 172 -9.00 13.07 10.20
CA GLU A 172 -8.24 12.42 9.12
C GLU A 172 -9.16 11.97 7.98
N ILE A 173 -10.33 11.42 8.30
CA ILE A 173 -11.33 11.03 7.28
C ILE A 173 -11.78 12.25 6.48
N ARG A 174 -12.08 13.38 7.14
CA ARG A 174 -12.47 14.62 6.44
C ARG A 174 -11.34 15.15 5.56
N HIS A 175 -10.10 15.08 6.03
CA HIS A 175 -8.95 15.54 5.27
C HIS A 175 -8.68 14.65 4.05
N ARG A 176 -8.72 13.32 4.24
CA ARG A 176 -8.45 12.31 3.21
C ARG A 176 -9.59 12.18 2.20
N TYR A 177 -10.82 12.36 2.64
CA TYR A 177 -12.03 12.25 1.82
C TYR A 177 -12.88 13.52 1.93
N PRO A 178 -12.47 14.65 1.32
CA PRO A 178 -13.18 15.92 1.44
C PRO A 178 -14.64 15.86 0.97
N SER A 179 -14.95 14.95 0.05
CA SER A 179 -16.30 14.73 -0.49
C SER A 179 -17.12 13.69 0.27
N ALA A 180 -16.61 13.13 1.38
CA ALA A 180 -17.34 12.12 2.15
C ALA A 180 -18.53 12.74 2.91
N GLU A 181 -19.69 12.11 2.79
CA GLU A 181 -20.86 12.44 3.59
C GLU A 181 -20.75 11.79 4.97
N LEU A 182 -20.27 12.56 5.95
CA LEU A 182 -20.12 12.10 7.32
C LEU A 182 -21.46 12.22 8.10
N PRO A 183 -21.83 11.20 8.89
CA PRO A 183 -22.92 11.32 9.86
C PRO A 183 -22.74 12.55 10.77
N PRO A 184 -23.84 13.20 11.22
CA PRO A 184 -23.76 14.47 11.98
C PRO A 184 -22.88 14.39 13.23
N ASP A 185 -22.88 13.27 13.95
CA ASP A 185 -22.05 13.08 15.14
C ASP A 185 -20.56 13.01 14.80
N LEU A 186 -20.19 12.31 13.72
CA LEU A 186 -18.80 12.25 13.24
C LEU A 186 -18.34 13.57 12.64
N ALA A 187 -19.24 14.30 11.98
CA ALA A 187 -18.94 15.64 11.51
C ALA A 187 -18.60 16.57 12.69
N ARG A 188 -19.33 16.47 13.81
CA ARG A 188 -19.03 17.18 15.07
C ARG A 188 -17.72 16.70 15.70
N ALA A 189 -17.46 15.39 15.74
CA ALA A 189 -16.22 14.83 16.27
C ALA A 189 -14.98 15.35 15.50
N ALA A 190 -15.07 15.40 14.16
CA ALA A 190 -14.01 15.91 13.30
C ALA A 190 -13.72 17.41 13.51
N THR A 191 -14.72 18.23 13.88
CA THR A 191 -14.47 19.65 14.25
C THR A 191 -13.84 19.83 15.62
N ARG A 192 -14.00 18.84 16.50
CA ARG A 192 -13.44 18.84 17.86
C ARG A 192 -12.06 18.18 17.92
N ASP A 193 -11.56 17.70 16.78
CA ASP A 193 -10.33 16.94 16.66
C ASP A 193 -10.29 15.73 17.61
N ASP A 194 -11.42 15.02 17.69
CA ASP A 194 -11.51 13.79 18.50
C ASP A 194 -10.59 12.71 17.90
N PRO A 195 -9.60 12.22 18.67
CA PRO A 195 -8.61 11.27 18.17
C PRO A 195 -9.14 9.83 18.06
N ALA A 196 -10.40 9.54 18.43
CA ALA A 196 -10.95 8.19 18.40
C ALA A 196 -10.88 7.58 16.97
N PRO A 197 -10.16 6.45 16.79
CA PRO A 197 -9.91 5.89 15.47
C PRO A 197 -11.10 5.05 14.96
N LEU A 198 -11.63 5.43 13.81
CA LEU A 198 -12.75 4.79 13.12
C LEU A 198 -12.24 3.87 12.01
N PRO A 199 -12.83 2.67 11.83
CA PRO A 199 -12.42 1.76 10.78
C PRO A 199 -12.94 2.21 9.42
N VAL A 200 -12.05 2.24 8.43
CA VAL A 200 -12.35 2.57 7.04
C VAL A 200 -11.86 1.43 6.16
N LEU A 201 -12.77 0.83 5.40
CA LEU A 201 -12.45 -0.16 4.38
C LEU A 201 -12.23 0.55 3.05
N GLU A 202 -10.99 0.58 2.59
CA GLU A 202 -10.65 0.97 1.22
C GLU A 202 -10.68 -0.27 0.32
N ALA A 203 -11.21 -0.13 -0.88
CA ALA A 203 -11.28 -1.18 -1.88
C ALA A 203 -10.82 -0.66 -3.23
N VAL A 204 -9.91 -1.39 -3.86
CA VAL A 204 -9.45 -1.17 -5.24
C VAL A 204 -9.77 -2.43 -6.03
N TRP A 205 -10.45 -2.29 -7.17
CA TRP A 205 -10.79 -3.44 -8.03
C TRP A 205 -10.91 -3.02 -9.50
N PRO A 206 -10.69 -3.94 -10.46
CA PRO A 206 -10.91 -3.66 -11.86
C PRO A 206 -12.41 -3.61 -12.20
N ASP A 207 -12.77 -2.73 -13.12
CA ASP A 207 -14.06 -2.61 -13.77
C ASP A 207 -13.85 -2.53 -15.29
N ARG A 208 -14.92 -2.62 -16.09
CA ARG A 208 -14.86 -2.61 -17.56
C ARG A 208 -14.11 -1.41 -18.14
N SER A 209 -14.04 -0.29 -17.43
CA SER A 209 -13.41 0.95 -17.88
C SER A 209 -12.06 1.26 -17.21
N GLY A 210 -11.50 0.37 -16.41
CA GLY A 210 -10.24 0.61 -15.69
C GLY A 210 -10.29 0.16 -14.23
N ILE A 211 -9.66 0.92 -13.33
CA ILE A 211 -9.63 0.64 -11.90
C ILE A 211 -10.65 1.51 -11.16
N ARG A 212 -11.36 0.92 -10.20
CA ARG A 212 -12.27 1.60 -9.29
C ARG A 212 -11.66 1.66 -7.90
N TYR A 213 -12.05 2.70 -7.17
CA TYR A 213 -11.72 2.91 -5.78
C TYR A 213 -12.99 3.25 -5.00
N ALA A 214 -13.13 2.71 -3.80
CA ALA A 214 -14.11 3.15 -2.82
C ALA A 214 -13.51 3.11 -1.41
N ALA A 215 -13.96 4.02 -0.55
CA ALA A 215 -13.68 4.01 0.87
C ALA A 215 -15.02 3.99 1.62
N LEU A 216 -15.20 3.00 2.49
CA LEU A 216 -16.40 2.81 3.28
C LEU A 216 -16.06 2.96 4.74
N LEU A 217 -16.74 3.88 5.42
CA LEU A 217 -16.76 3.89 6.88
C LEU A 217 -17.55 2.66 7.34
N THR A 218 -16.91 1.78 8.10
CA THR A 218 -17.58 0.61 8.66
C THR A 218 -17.84 0.85 10.14
N ALA A 219 -18.81 0.15 10.76
CA ALA A 219 -18.66 -0.08 12.20
C ALA A 219 -17.55 -1.13 12.37
N GLU A 220 -17.22 -1.55 13.60
CA GLU A 220 -16.33 -2.70 13.76
C GLU A 220 -16.76 -3.87 12.84
N PRO A 221 -15.83 -4.71 12.35
CA PRO A 221 -15.99 -5.58 11.17
C PRO A 221 -17.29 -6.43 11.08
N ASP A 222 -18.05 -6.57 12.16
CA ASP A 222 -19.31 -7.30 12.26
C ASP A 222 -20.59 -6.43 12.36
N ARG A 223 -20.53 -5.10 12.18
CA ARG A 223 -21.72 -4.25 12.11
C ARG A 223 -21.63 -3.19 10.99
N PRO A 224 -22.65 -3.06 10.12
CA PRO A 224 -22.80 -1.84 9.33
C PRO A 224 -23.31 -0.71 10.24
N VAL A 225 -22.87 0.53 9.96
CA VAL A 225 -23.43 1.76 10.55
C VAL A 225 -24.84 1.98 10.04
#